data_AF-A0A9D8TFK3-F1
#
_entry.id   AF-A0A9D8TFK3-F1
#
_cell.length_a   1.000
_cell.length_b   1.000
_cell.length_c   1.000
_cell.angle_alpha   90.00
_cell.angle_beta   90.00
_cell.angle_gamma   90.00
#
_symmetry.space_group_name_H-M   'P 1'
#
loop_
_entity.id
_entity.type
_entity.pdbx_description
1 polymer ?
#
loop_
_entity_poly.entity_id
_entity_poly.type
_entity_poly.pdbx_seq_one_letter_code
_entity_poly.pdbx_strand_id
1 'polypeptide(L)'
;MKNNIKILLAAMALFLMSCEPIYIGGKIEDSGGGGLDHPFSTDVTVYDGRLASDSLADIVGRDPYIFWEQNQFPYFVKLTWDGPQVQVESNNERILCETQGAHVVIDLLTRDVAGVAIILQGQSNDASLKIYGRRNIKLEMNGVQLVSQRGPVINNQCKKRLFVHLNAQTVNTLEDAPIYTDDFYYLPGNDALSEDRKGCFFSEGHLVFSGRGVLRLKAKYRHGIASDATMYVRPGVTLVLDEAAKNAIHIKGDT
;
A
#
# COMPACT_ATOMS: atom_id res chain seq x y z
N MET A 1 -30.18 -34.86 -29.16
CA MET A 1 -28.77 -34.46 -29.01
C MET A 1 -28.70 -33.06 -28.39
N LYS A 2 -28.43 -32.99 -27.09
CA LYS A 2 -27.87 -31.80 -26.44
C LYS A 2 -26.67 -32.32 -25.65
N ASN A 3 -25.48 -31.95 -26.08
CA ASN A 3 -24.23 -32.37 -25.48
C ASN A 3 -24.06 -31.65 -24.14
N ASN A 4 -24.15 -32.40 -23.05
CA ASN A 4 -23.70 -31.95 -21.73
C ASN A 4 -22.19 -32.16 -21.65
N ILE A 5 -21.42 -31.08 -21.73
CA ILE A 5 -20.00 -31.11 -21.38
C ILE A 5 -19.90 -30.85 -19.87
N LYS A 6 -19.39 -31.85 -19.14
CA LYS A 6 -18.94 -31.74 -17.76
C LYS A 6 -17.54 -31.12 -17.76
N ILE A 7 -17.28 -30.12 -16.91
CA ILE A 7 -15.92 -29.79 -16.47
C ILE A 7 -15.87 -29.71 -14.95
N LEU A 8 -14.79 -30.31 -14.47
CA LEU A 8 -14.43 -30.84 -13.17
C LEU A 8 -14.10 -29.73 -12.16
N LEU A 9 -14.77 -29.74 -11.00
CA LEU A 9 -14.38 -28.95 -9.84
C LEU A 9 -13.37 -29.77 -9.02
N ALA A 10 -12.09 -29.41 -9.08
CA ALA A 10 -11.09 -29.94 -8.16
C ALA A 10 -11.10 -29.09 -6.88
N ALA A 11 -12.00 -29.44 -5.96
CA ALA A 11 -11.92 -29.02 -4.58
C ALA A 11 -11.17 -30.10 -3.80
N MET A 12 -9.94 -29.81 -3.37
CA MET A 12 -9.27 -30.57 -2.32
C MET A 12 -9.21 -29.66 -1.09
N ALA A 13 -10.22 -29.79 -0.23
CA ALA A 13 -10.23 -29.24 1.12
C ALA A 13 -9.93 -30.37 2.09
N LEU A 14 -8.94 -30.21 2.97
CA LEU A 14 -9.04 -30.69 4.37
C LEU A 14 -7.91 -30.13 5.27
N PHE A 15 -8.19 -29.05 6.01
CA PHE A 15 -8.18 -29.14 7.47
C PHE A 15 -9.08 -28.06 8.07
N LEU A 16 -9.84 -28.46 9.09
CA LEU A 16 -10.97 -27.78 9.71
C LEU A 16 -10.53 -26.63 10.62
N MET A 17 -11.21 -25.48 10.55
CA MET A 17 -11.99 -24.92 11.67
C MET A 17 -12.83 -23.72 11.18
N SER A 18 -14.03 -23.64 11.74
CA SER A 18 -15.19 -22.88 11.31
C SER A 18 -15.01 -21.36 11.16
N CYS A 19 -15.44 -20.83 10.01
CA CYS A 19 -16.22 -19.59 9.99
C CYS A 19 -17.08 -19.62 8.72
N GLU A 20 -18.39 -19.53 8.86
CA GLU A 20 -19.29 -19.38 7.72
C GLU A 20 -18.94 -18.10 6.95
N PRO A 21 -19.07 -18.06 5.61
CA PRO A 21 -18.95 -16.81 4.88
C PRO A 21 -20.10 -15.89 5.31
N ILE A 22 -19.76 -14.73 5.88
CA ILE A 22 -20.70 -13.64 6.08
C ILE A 22 -21.12 -13.15 4.69
N TYR A 23 -22.37 -13.44 4.33
CA TYR A 23 -23.09 -12.73 3.27
C TYR A 23 -23.33 -11.29 3.74
N ILE A 24 -22.69 -10.30 3.11
CA ILE A 24 -23.16 -8.92 3.20
C ILE A 24 -24.21 -8.73 2.10
N GLY A 25 -25.43 -9.20 2.37
CA GLY A 25 -26.63 -8.77 1.68
C GLY A 25 -27.07 -7.42 2.25
N GLY A 26 -26.41 -6.34 1.82
CA GLY A 26 -26.81 -4.97 2.14
C GLY A 26 -27.29 -4.29 0.86
N LYS A 27 -28.58 -3.97 0.79
CA LYS A 27 -29.17 -3.14 -0.26
C LYS A 27 -28.50 -1.76 -0.19
N ILE A 28 -27.65 -1.43 -1.16
CA ILE A 28 -27.16 -0.05 -1.34
C ILE A 28 -28.25 0.67 -2.11
N GLU A 29 -28.97 1.58 -1.44
CA GLU A 29 -29.94 2.44 -2.10
C GLU A 29 -29.19 3.57 -2.79
N ASP A 30 -29.23 3.55 -4.13
CA ASP A 30 -28.83 4.66 -4.98
C ASP A 30 -29.81 5.82 -4.74
N SER A 31 -29.39 6.83 -3.97
CA SER A 31 -30.12 8.09 -3.89
C SER A 31 -29.81 8.90 -5.16
N GLY A 32 -30.58 8.58 -6.19
CA GLY A 32 -30.40 9.03 -7.56
C GLY A 32 -29.96 10.49 -7.75
N GLY A 33 -28.95 10.66 -8.60
CA GLY A 33 -28.55 11.93 -9.20
C GLY A 33 -27.89 11.63 -10.53
N GLY A 34 -28.58 11.95 -11.64
CA GLY A 34 -28.15 11.60 -12.99
C GLY A 34 -26.77 12.16 -13.37
N GLY A 35 -25.88 11.26 -13.80
CA GLY A 35 -24.58 11.60 -14.37
C GLY A 35 -23.70 10.36 -14.55
N LEU A 36 -23.64 9.84 -15.78
CA LEU A 36 -22.85 8.68 -16.23
C LEU A 36 -23.08 7.39 -15.42
N ASP A 37 -23.98 6.57 -15.94
CA ASP A 37 -24.34 5.24 -15.45
C ASP A 37 -23.16 4.27 -15.63
N HIS A 38 -22.16 4.36 -14.76
CA HIS A 38 -21.26 3.26 -14.47
C HIS A 38 -21.81 2.56 -13.23
N PRO A 39 -22.72 1.58 -13.38
CA PRO A 39 -23.21 0.83 -12.23
C PRO A 39 -22.01 0.23 -11.52
N PHE A 40 -21.94 0.39 -10.20
CA PHE A 40 -20.96 -0.32 -9.39
C PHE A 40 -21.11 -1.81 -9.68
N SER A 41 -20.10 -2.40 -10.30
CA SER A 41 -20.07 -3.84 -10.54
C SER A 41 -19.70 -4.55 -9.25
N THR A 42 -20.54 -5.50 -8.82
CA THR A 42 -20.22 -6.41 -7.73
C THR A 42 -19.42 -7.62 -8.20
N ASP A 43 -19.22 -7.78 -9.51
CA ASP A 43 -18.45 -8.89 -10.07
C ASP A 43 -16.96 -8.70 -9.76
N VAL A 44 -16.43 -9.57 -8.90
CA VAL A 44 -14.99 -9.65 -8.65
C VAL A 44 -14.36 -10.45 -9.78
N THR A 45 -13.77 -9.75 -10.74
CA THR A 45 -13.02 -10.36 -11.84
C THR A 45 -11.51 -10.28 -11.57
N VAL A 46 -10.77 -11.28 -12.05
CA VAL A 46 -9.31 -11.22 -12.06
C VAL A 46 -8.87 -9.95 -12.80
N TYR A 47 -7.93 -9.22 -12.21
CA TYR A 47 -7.36 -8.04 -12.84
C TYR A 47 -6.79 -8.37 -14.22
N ASP A 48 -7.31 -7.70 -15.25
CA ASP A 48 -7.00 -7.96 -16.66
C ASP A 48 -5.98 -6.98 -17.24
N GLY A 49 -5.33 -6.17 -16.40
CA GLY A 49 -4.34 -5.18 -16.82
C GLY A 49 -4.92 -3.81 -17.18
N ARG A 50 -6.23 -3.57 -17.00
CA ARG A 50 -6.82 -2.25 -17.23
C ARG A 50 -6.20 -1.19 -16.31
N LEU A 51 -5.94 -0.02 -16.86
CA LEU A 51 -5.52 1.16 -16.10
C LEU A 51 -6.71 2.10 -15.91
N ALA A 52 -6.63 2.98 -14.92
CA ALA A 52 -7.58 4.07 -14.74
C ALA A 52 -7.67 4.92 -16.02
N SER A 53 -8.89 5.17 -16.48
CA SER A 53 -9.17 5.83 -17.76
C SER A 53 -9.22 7.36 -17.66
N ASP A 54 -9.21 7.90 -16.44
CA ASP A 54 -9.36 9.32 -16.14
C ASP A 54 -8.02 10.05 -15.95
N SER A 55 -6.88 9.45 -16.35
CA SER A 55 -5.55 10.04 -16.17
C SER A 55 -5.36 11.43 -16.79
N LEU A 56 -6.16 11.79 -17.79
CA LEU A 56 -6.14 13.15 -18.38
C LEU A 56 -6.73 14.22 -17.44
N ALA A 57 -7.49 13.82 -16.42
CA ALA A 57 -8.04 14.72 -15.41
C ALA A 57 -7.05 15.04 -14.28
N ASP A 58 -5.88 14.37 -14.22
CA ASP A 58 -4.83 14.66 -13.23
C ASP A 58 -4.06 15.92 -13.62
N ILE A 59 -4.67 17.07 -13.39
CA ILE A 59 -4.07 18.39 -13.60
C ILE A 59 -3.44 18.85 -12.29
N VAL A 60 -2.13 19.10 -12.30
CA VAL A 60 -1.40 19.56 -11.12
C VAL A 60 -1.95 20.91 -10.65
N GLY A 61 -2.61 20.89 -9.50
CA GLY A 61 -3.15 22.07 -8.83
C GLY A 61 -2.16 22.73 -7.87
N ARG A 62 -2.64 23.74 -7.15
CA ARG A 62 -1.86 24.53 -6.18
C ARG A 62 -1.98 24.05 -4.73
N ASP A 63 -2.82 23.07 -4.44
CA ASP A 63 -3.03 22.57 -3.08
C ASP A 63 -1.84 21.71 -2.62
N PRO A 64 -1.02 22.16 -1.66
CA PRO A 64 0.14 21.42 -1.20
C PRO A 64 -0.21 20.16 -0.41
N TYR A 65 -1.49 19.92 -0.07
CA TYR A 65 -1.95 18.71 0.58
C TYR A 65 -2.40 17.63 -0.41
N ILE A 66 -2.57 17.94 -1.70
CA ILE A 66 -2.94 16.98 -2.74
C ILE A 66 -1.79 16.78 -3.75
N PHE A 67 -1.04 17.84 -4.03
CA PHE A 67 0.01 17.82 -5.04
C PHE A 67 1.39 17.81 -4.39
N TRP A 68 2.07 16.67 -4.46
CA TRP A 68 3.46 16.55 -3.99
C TRP A 68 4.38 17.48 -4.77
N GLU A 69 4.00 17.84 -6.01
CA GLU A 69 4.67 18.78 -6.89
C GLU A 69 4.74 20.20 -6.29
N GLN A 70 3.85 20.53 -5.34
CA GLN A 70 3.84 21.81 -4.60
C GLN A 70 4.65 21.73 -3.29
N ASN A 71 5.34 20.62 -3.06
CA ASN A 71 6.22 20.40 -1.91
C ASN A 71 7.66 20.21 -2.39
N GLN A 72 8.64 20.40 -1.51
CA GLN A 72 10.05 20.17 -1.82
C GLN A 72 10.58 18.95 -1.09
N PHE A 73 11.20 18.04 -1.86
CA PHE A 73 11.86 16.84 -1.35
C PHE A 73 13.33 16.81 -1.83
N PRO A 74 14.20 17.70 -1.32
CA PRO A 74 15.59 17.80 -1.77
C PRO A 74 16.46 16.60 -1.37
N TYR A 75 16.03 15.82 -0.37
CA TYR A 75 16.74 14.63 0.07
C TYR A 75 16.04 13.38 -0.44
N PHE A 76 16.82 12.33 -0.70
CA PHE A 76 16.28 11.04 -1.08
C PHE A 76 16.94 9.88 -0.33
N VAL A 77 16.17 8.81 -0.19
CA VAL A 77 16.66 7.47 0.08
C VAL A 77 16.13 6.56 -1.02
N LYS A 78 17.02 5.93 -1.76
CA LYS A 78 16.68 4.95 -2.79
C LYS A 78 16.96 3.55 -2.25
N LEU A 79 15.94 2.71 -2.30
CA LEU A 79 15.96 1.32 -1.87
C LEU A 79 15.86 0.43 -3.10
N THR A 80 16.89 -0.38 -3.33
CA THR A 80 16.95 -1.35 -4.45
C THR A 80 17.02 -2.76 -3.88
N TRP A 81 15.89 -3.46 -3.93
CA TRP A 81 15.83 -4.86 -3.51
C TRP A 81 16.36 -5.80 -4.59
N ASP A 82 17.22 -6.72 -4.18
CA ASP A 82 17.74 -7.79 -5.04
C ASP A 82 17.73 -9.11 -4.26
N GLY A 83 16.58 -9.79 -4.33
CA GLY A 83 16.35 -11.03 -3.60
C GLY A 83 16.40 -10.81 -2.08
N PRO A 84 17.24 -11.53 -1.32
CA PRO A 84 17.23 -11.46 0.13
C PRO A 84 17.92 -10.21 0.72
N GLN A 85 18.39 -9.28 -0.12
CA GLN A 85 19.12 -8.08 0.29
C GLN A 85 18.49 -6.81 -0.28
N VAL A 86 18.86 -5.67 0.31
CA VAL A 86 18.48 -4.34 -0.15
C VAL A 86 19.69 -3.42 -0.14
N GLN A 87 19.91 -2.72 -1.24
CA GLN A 87 20.89 -1.65 -1.32
C GLN A 87 20.22 -0.32 -0.96
N VAL A 88 20.84 0.42 -0.04
CA VAL A 88 20.38 1.72 0.43
C VAL A 88 21.33 2.80 -0.07
N GLU A 89 20.80 3.74 -0.85
CA GLU A 89 21.51 4.94 -1.31
C GLU A 89 20.82 6.17 -0.73
N SER A 90 21.54 7.04 -0.02
CA SER A 90 21.01 8.28 0.54
C SER A 90 21.93 9.45 0.22
N ASN A 91 21.35 10.61 -0.11
CA ASN A 91 22.11 11.85 -0.29
C ASN A 91 22.20 12.71 0.99
N ASN A 92 21.73 12.20 2.12
CA ASN A 92 21.73 12.90 3.40
C ASN A 92 22.09 11.96 4.55
N GLU A 93 23.27 12.19 5.14
CA GLU A 93 23.80 11.42 6.28
C GLU A 93 22.97 11.54 7.57
N ARG A 94 22.04 12.51 7.63
CA ARG A 94 21.11 12.64 8.76
C ARG A 94 19.95 11.65 8.67
N ILE A 95 19.70 11.03 7.52
CA ILE A 95 18.68 10.01 7.39
C ILE A 95 19.24 8.69 7.93
N LEU A 96 18.61 8.16 8.96
CA LEU A 96 19.02 6.90 9.57
C LEU A 96 18.31 5.75 8.86
N CYS A 97 19.09 4.75 8.44
CA CYS A 97 18.58 3.56 7.77
C CYS A 97 19.14 2.33 8.47
N GLU A 98 18.24 1.49 8.97
CA GLU A 98 18.59 0.21 9.60
C GLU A 98 18.09 -0.92 8.69
N THR A 99 18.89 -1.97 8.53
CA THR A 99 18.56 -3.09 7.65
C THR A 99 18.83 -4.42 8.32
N GLN A 100 17.93 -5.39 8.12
CA GLN A 100 18.16 -6.80 8.40
C GLN A 100 17.74 -7.61 7.18
N GLY A 101 18.72 -8.07 6.40
CA GLY A 101 18.45 -8.66 5.08
C GLY A 101 17.75 -7.63 4.18
N ALA A 102 16.59 -8.01 3.63
CA ALA A 102 15.76 -7.13 2.80
C ALA A 102 14.72 -6.30 3.58
N HIS A 103 14.73 -6.32 4.92
CA HIS A 103 13.88 -5.46 5.73
C HIS A 103 14.58 -4.13 6.03
N VAL A 104 13.86 -3.02 5.87
CA VAL A 104 14.38 -1.66 6.01
C VAL A 104 13.56 -0.87 7.01
N VAL A 105 14.22 -0.16 7.91
CA VAL A 105 13.62 0.94 8.67
C VAL A 105 14.29 2.25 8.27
N ILE A 106 13.48 3.24 7.89
CA ILE A 106 13.91 4.62 7.69
C ILE A 106 13.45 5.45 8.89
N ASP A 107 14.40 5.95 9.66
CA ASP A 107 14.16 6.83 10.79
C ASP A 107 14.51 8.29 10.44
N LEU A 108 13.45 9.05 10.14
CA LEU A 108 13.51 10.50 9.96
C LEU A 108 13.19 11.26 11.25
N LEU A 109 12.75 10.55 12.30
CA LEU A 109 12.24 11.14 13.53
C LEU A 109 13.38 11.55 14.48
N THR A 110 14.36 10.67 14.68
CA THR A 110 15.45 10.88 15.65
C THR A 110 16.27 12.13 15.35
N ARG A 111 16.43 12.47 14.07
CA ARG A 111 17.20 13.64 13.61
C ARG A 111 16.34 14.75 12.99
N ASP A 112 15.01 14.67 13.13
CA ASP A 112 14.00 15.59 12.56
C ASP A 112 14.30 15.98 11.11
N VAL A 113 14.49 14.98 10.24
CA VAL A 113 14.78 15.22 8.83
C VAL A 113 13.47 15.47 8.07
N ALA A 114 13.44 16.56 7.30
CA ALA A 114 12.29 16.97 6.49
C ALA A 114 12.62 16.89 4.99
N GLY A 115 11.60 16.84 4.13
CA GLY A 115 11.78 16.94 2.68
C GLY A 115 12.47 15.71 2.08
N VAL A 116 12.04 14.52 2.50
CA VAL A 116 12.61 13.24 2.02
C VAL A 116 11.67 12.57 1.01
N ALA A 117 12.23 12.19 -0.13
CA ALA A 117 11.64 11.24 -1.07
C ALA A 117 12.26 9.86 -0.86
N ILE A 118 11.44 8.83 -0.68
CA ILE A 118 11.86 7.44 -0.55
C ILE A 118 11.49 6.74 -1.87
N ILE A 119 12.48 6.22 -2.59
CA ILE A 119 12.32 5.65 -3.93
C ILE A 119 12.47 4.14 -3.85
N LEU A 120 11.43 3.39 -4.23
CA LEU A 120 11.38 1.93 -4.12
C LEU A 120 11.51 1.27 -5.48
N GLN A 121 12.43 0.32 -5.62
CA GLN A 121 12.58 -0.49 -6.84
C GLN A 121 13.17 -1.88 -6.54
N GLY A 122 13.05 -2.80 -7.49
CA GLY A 122 13.57 -4.16 -7.35
C GLY A 122 12.59 -5.12 -6.68
N GLN A 123 13.07 -6.28 -6.22
CA GLN A 123 12.19 -7.35 -5.75
C GLN A 123 12.76 -8.18 -4.60
N SER A 124 11.89 -8.64 -3.71
CA SER A 124 12.22 -9.57 -2.62
C SER A 124 11.01 -10.38 -2.18
N ASN A 125 11.25 -11.62 -1.75
CA ASN A 125 10.23 -12.53 -1.20
C ASN A 125 10.15 -12.52 0.34
N ASP A 126 11.00 -11.74 1.01
CA ASP A 126 10.93 -11.47 2.44
C ASP A 126 11.52 -10.09 2.75
N ALA A 127 10.68 -9.07 2.64
CA ALA A 127 11.03 -7.68 2.77
C ALA A 127 9.91 -6.87 3.42
N SER A 128 10.31 -5.79 4.07
CA SER A 128 9.40 -4.75 4.54
C SER A 128 10.10 -3.40 4.53
N LEU A 129 9.31 -2.33 4.50
CA LEU A 129 9.73 -0.97 4.74
C LEU A 129 8.91 -0.40 5.89
N LYS A 130 9.60 0.01 6.96
CA LYS A 130 9.03 0.82 8.03
C LYS A 130 9.59 2.24 8.00
N ILE A 131 8.73 3.23 8.26
CA ILE A 131 9.09 4.65 8.20
C ILE A 131 8.68 5.34 9.49
N TYR A 132 9.63 5.97 10.17
CA TYR A 132 9.37 6.93 11.25
C TYR A 132 9.63 8.35 10.76
N GLY A 133 8.79 9.29 11.19
CA GLY A 133 8.99 10.70 10.87
C GLY A 133 7.94 11.60 11.50
N ARG A 134 8.11 12.91 11.34
CA ARG A 134 7.14 13.94 11.79
C ARG A 134 6.87 15.03 10.75
N ARG A 135 7.23 14.79 9.49
CA ARG A 135 7.14 15.71 8.34
C ARG A 135 6.50 14.99 7.15
N ASN A 136 6.04 15.74 6.15
CA ASN A 136 5.54 15.13 4.92
C ASN A 136 6.67 14.37 4.19
N ILE A 137 6.34 13.24 3.59
CA ILE A 137 7.28 12.33 2.92
C ILE A 137 6.71 11.99 1.54
N LYS A 138 7.57 11.86 0.55
CA LYS A 138 7.20 11.28 -0.75
C LYS A 138 7.68 9.84 -0.82
N LEU A 139 6.84 8.92 -1.29
CA LEU A 139 7.15 7.53 -1.57
C LEU A 139 6.95 7.30 -3.07
N GLU A 140 8.04 7.05 -3.79
CA GLU A 140 8.02 6.76 -5.23
C GLU A 140 8.06 5.26 -5.45
N MET A 141 7.03 4.73 -6.11
CA MET A 141 6.86 3.32 -6.39
C MET A 141 7.30 3.07 -7.84
N ASN A 142 8.50 2.51 -8.02
CA ASN A 142 9.18 2.38 -9.31
C ASN A 142 9.32 0.93 -9.77
N GLY A 143 8.19 0.20 -9.82
CA GLY A 143 8.14 -1.20 -10.23
C GLY A 143 8.61 -2.17 -9.16
N VAL A 144 8.40 -1.83 -7.88
CA VAL A 144 8.86 -2.64 -6.74
C VAL A 144 7.94 -3.84 -6.50
N GLN A 145 8.51 -5.01 -6.20
CA GLN A 145 7.75 -6.25 -5.95
C GLN A 145 8.21 -6.90 -4.65
N LEU A 146 7.43 -6.76 -3.58
CA LEU A 146 7.82 -7.20 -2.24
C LEU A 146 6.79 -8.16 -1.63
N VAL A 147 7.29 -9.23 -1.04
CA VAL A 147 6.54 -10.10 -0.13
C VAL A 147 7.17 -9.97 1.26
N SER A 148 6.36 -9.85 2.30
CA SER A 148 6.80 -9.90 3.70
C SER A 148 6.39 -11.22 4.33
N GLN A 149 7.32 -11.91 5.01
CA GLN A 149 6.99 -13.14 5.74
C GLN A 149 6.65 -12.88 7.23
N ARG A 150 6.75 -11.62 7.69
CA ARG A 150 6.65 -11.29 9.12
C ARG A 150 5.66 -10.17 9.47
N GLY A 151 5.15 -9.42 8.49
CA GLY A 151 4.38 -8.21 8.80
C GLY A 151 3.79 -7.50 7.60
N PRO A 152 3.44 -6.20 7.77
CA PRO A 152 3.17 -5.31 6.65
C PRO A 152 4.34 -5.30 5.68
N VAL A 153 4.05 -4.99 4.42
CA VAL A 153 5.10 -4.68 3.45
C VAL A 153 5.52 -3.22 3.60
N ILE A 154 4.56 -2.30 3.71
CA ILE A 154 4.81 -0.89 4.00
C ILE A 154 4.15 -0.52 5.33
N ASN A 155 4.94 -0.03 6.28
CA ASN A 155 4.50 0.40 7.60
C ASN A 155 4.94 1.84 7.87
N ASN A 156 4.10 2.82 7.54
CA ASN A 156 4.39 4.23 7.82
C ASN A 156 3.86 4.63 9.22
N GLN A 157 4.77 4.81 10.16
CA GLN A 157 4.48 5.29 11.52
C GLN A 157 4.47 6.83 11.62
N CYS A 158 4.70 7.54 10.51
CA CYS A 158 4.58 8.99 10.46
C CYS A 158 3.10 9.41 10.35
N LYS A 159 2.63 10.20 11.32
CA LYS A 159 1.29 10.81 11.33
C LYS A 159 1.10 11.96 10.33
N LYS A 160 2.13 12.32 9.57
CA LYS A 160 2.05 13.35 8.52
C LYS A 160 1.75 12.70 7.16
N ARG A 161 1.65 13.55 6.15
CA ARG A 161 1.22 13.13 4.81
C ARG A 161 2.30 12.31 4.13
N LEU A 162 1.91 11.13 3.65
CA LEU A 162 2.69 10.31 2.75
C LEU A 162 2.13 10.47 1.33
N PHE A 163 2.90 11.12 0.46
CA PHE A 163 2.58 11.20 -0.96
C PHE A 163 3.10 9.95 -1.67
N VAL A 164 2.21 9.06 -2.07
CA VAL A 164 2.55 7.85 -2.80
C VAL A 164 2.43 8.11 -4.31
N HIS A 165 3.55 8.10 -5.02
CA HIS A 165 3.59 8.34 -6.46
C HIS A 165 3.89 7.04 -7.20
N LEU A 166 2.94 6.58 -8.00
CA LEU A 166 3.05 5.38 -8.84
C LEU A 166 3.64 5.77 -10.19
N ASN A 167 4.93 5.49 -10.41
CA ASN A 167 5.61 5.85 -11.65
C ASN A 167 4.89 5.21 -12.86
N ALA A 168 4.74 5.98 -13.93
CA ALA A 168 4.07 5.50 -15.13
C ALA A 168 4.77 4.24 -15.69
N GLN A 169 3.98 3.36 -16.32
CA GLN A 169 4.49 2.12 -16.92
C GLN A 169 5.12 1.15 -15.92
N THR A 170 4.82 1.27 -14.62
CA THR A 170 5.25 0.32 -13.59
C THR A 170 4.08 -0.44 -12.98
N VAL A 171 4.34 -1.68 -12.57
CA VAL A 171 3.46 -2.46 -11.70
C VAL A 171 4.21 -2.73 -10.42
N ASN A 172 3.63 -2.30 -9.31
CA ASN A 172 4.19 -2.48 -7.97
C ASN A 172 3.35 -3.52 -7.24
N THR A 173 3.96 -4.56 -6.68
CA THR A 173 3.24 -5.65 -6.01
C THR A 173 3.65 -5.76 -4.55
N LEU A 174 2.67 -5.82 -3.65
CA LEU A 174 2.89 -6.00 -2.21
C LEU A 174 2.08 -7.20 -1.71
N GLU A 175 2.73 -8.12 -1.00
CA GLU A 175 2.07 -9.27 -0.36
C GLU A 175 2.53 -9.35 1.10
N ASP A 176 1.60 -9.23 2.06
CA ASP A 176 1.94 -9.30 3.49
C ASP A 176 1.91 -10.73 4.04
N ALA A 177 2.39 -10.88 5.28
CA ALA A 177 2.32 -12.14 5.99
C ALA A 177 0.89 -12.40 6.51
N PRO A 178 0.40 -13.65 6.54
CA PRO A 178 -0.91 -13.97 7.11
C PRO A 178 -0.99 -13.75 8.63
N ILE A 179 0.16 -13.69 9.30
CA ILE A 179 0.30 -13.42 10.74
C ILE A 179 1.45 -12.44 10.91
N TYR A 180 1.23 -11.40 11.72
CA TYR A 180 2.25 -10.40 12.01
C TYR A 180 3.02 -10.79 13.27
N THR A 181 4.35 -10.87 13.15
CA THR A 181 5.30 -11.08 14.25
C THR A 181 6.08 -9.81 14.54
N ASP A 182 6.90 -9.80 15.58
CA ASP A 182 7.74 -8.65 15.90
C ASP A 182 8.69 -8.30 14.74
N ASP A 183 8.91 -6.99 14.57
CA ASP A 183 9.86 -6.40 13.62
C ASP A 183 11.26 -6.33 14.24
N PHE A 184 12.30 -6.23 13.40
CA PHE A 184 13.69 -6.31 13.86
C PHE A 184 14.20 -5.04 14.56
N TYR A 185 13.50 -3.92 14.38
CA TYR A 185 13.90 -2.63 14.89
C TYR A 185 12.68 -1.81 15.31
N TYR A 186 12.75 -1.17 16.48
CA TYR A 186 11.82 -0.16 16.95
C TYR A 186 12.60 1.03 17.49
N LEU A 187 12.02 2.22 17.47
CA LEU A 187 12.62 3.37 18.15
C LEU A 187 12.77 3.10 19.67
N PRO A 188 13.73 3.72 20.36
CA PRO A 188 13.90 3.52 21.80
C PRO A 188 12.61 3.80 22.59
N GLY A 189 12.16 2.80 23.34
CA GLY A 189 10.92 2.86 24.12
C GLY A 189 9.65 2.41 23.38
N ASN A 190 9.76 2.02 22.11
CA ASN A 190 8.69 1.42 21.33
C ASN A 190 8.87 -0.10 21.20
N ASP A 191 7.77 -0.76 20.88
CA ASP A 191 7.68 -2.20 20.57
C ASP A 191 6.52 -2.48 19.60
N ALA A 192 6.26 -3.76 19.34
CA ALA A 192 5.19 -4.20 18.46
C ALA A 192 3.79 -3.79 18.93
N LEU A 193 3.57 -3.60 20.24
CA LEU A 193 2.29 -3.23 20.82
C LEU A 193 2.05 -1.71 20.77
N SER A 194 3.12 -0.93 20.67
CA SER A 194 3.07 0.53 20.55
C SER A 194 2.76 1.03 19.14
N GLU A 195 2.84 0.16 18.13
CA GLU A 195 2.70 0.53 16.71
C GLU A 195 1.50 -0.14 16.06
N ASP A 196 0.69 0.64 15.36
CA ASP A 196 -0.36 0.08 14.55
C ASP A 196 0.19 -0.58 13.28
N ARG A 197 -0.31 -1.77 12.98
CA ARG A 197 0.13 -2.62 11.85
C ARG A 197 -1.10 -3.28 11.23
N LYS A 198 -1.98 -2.46 10.65
CA LYS A 198 -3.36 -2.87 10.33
C LYS A 198 -3.58 -3.34 8.89
N GLY A 199 -2.59 -3.26 8.00
CA GLY A 199 -2.72 -3.69 6.61
C GLY A 199 -1.38 -3.99 5.94
N CYS A 200 -1.44 -4.47 4.69
CA CYS A 200 -0.27 -4.75 3.85
C CYS A 200 0.49 -3.45 3.54
N PHE A 201 -0.26 -2.40 3.22
CA PHE A 201 0.19 -1.01 3.23
C PHE A 201 -0.54 -0.29 4.36
N PHE A 202 0.17 0.04 5.42
CA PHE A 202 -0.37 0.79 6.56
C PHE A 202 0.29 2.16 6.72
N SER A 203 -0.50 3.16 7.10
CA SER A 203 -0.04 4.50 7.43
C SER A 203 -0.81 5.12 8.59
N GLU A 204 -0.12 5.46 9.67
CA GLU A 204 -0.64 6.31 10.75
C GLU A 204 -1.18 7.65 10.22
N GLY A 205 -0.46 8.23 9.26
CA GLY A 205 -0.79 9.52 8.67
C GLY A 205 -1.58 9.44 7.37
N HIS A 206 -1.86 10.61 6.81
CA HIS A 206 -2.66 10.73 5.60
C HIS A 206 -1.96 10.16 4.36
N LEU A 207 -2.73 9.53 3.48
CA LEU A 207 -2.27 9.01 2.20
C LEU A 207 -2.75 9.88 1.04
N VAL A 208 -1.86 10.15 0.10
CA VAL A 208 -2.22 10.77 -1.18
C VAL A 208 -1.58 9.98 -2.31
N PHE A 209 -2.40 9.30 -3.10
CA PHE A 209 -1.95 8.54 -4.25
C PHE A 209 -1.99 9.39 -5.52
N SER A 210 -0.98 9.24 -6.36
CA SER A 210 -0.84 9.93 -7.64
C SER A 210 -0.08 9.08 -8.66
N GLY A 211 -0.05 9.51 -9.92
CA GLY A 211 0.69 8.84 -10.98
C GLY A 211 -0.15 7.83 -11.75
N ARG A 212 0.51 7.16 -12.70
CA ARG A 212 -0.15 6.32 -13.73
C ARG A 212 0.34 4.88 -13.72
N GLY A 213 1.10 4.49 -12.69
CA GLY A 213 1.46 3.10 -12.43
C GLY A 213 0.33 2.34 -11.75
N VAL A 214 0.58 1.04 -11.53
CA VAL A 214 -0.32 0.14 -10.81
C VAL A 214 0.27 -0.16 -9.44
N LEU A 215 -0.56 -0.13 -8.41
CA LEU A 215 -0.27 -0.73 -7.12
C LEU A 215 -1.21 -1.92 -6.91
N ARG A 216 -0.63 -3.11 -6.82
CA ARG A 216 -1.33 -4.39 -6.68
C ARG A 216 -1.00 -5.01 -5.33
N LEU A 217 -2.00 -5.38 -4.53
CA LEU A 217 -1.78 -5.93 -3.19
C LEU A 217 -2.50 -7.27 -2.97
N LYS A 218 -1.89 -8.10 -2.13
CA LYS A 218 -2.50 -9.25 -1.45
C LYS A 218 -2.30 -9.10 0.06
N ALA A 219 -3.38 -8.80 0.76
CA ALA A 219 -3.38 -8.62 2.21
C ALA A 219 -3.97 -9.83 2.91
N LYS A 220 -3.09 -10.75 3.33
CA LYS A 220 -3.42 -11.99 4.01
C LYS A 220 -3.72 -11.81 5.50
N TYR A 221 -3.20 -10.75 6.14
CA TYR A 221 -3.46 -10.52 7.57
C TYR A 221 -4.80 -9.81 7.83
N ARG A 222 -4.98 -8.62 7.25
CA ARG A 222 -6.15 -7.76 7.48
C ARG A 222 -6.50 -6.93 6.25
N HIS A 223 -6.10 -5.66 6.22
CA HIS A 223 -6.52 -4.70 5.20
C HIS A 223 -5.51 -4.60 4.07
N GLY A 224 -5.97 -4.32 2.85
CA GLY A 224 -5.09 -4.00 1.72
C GLY A 224 -4.30 -2.73 2.00
N ILE A 225 -5.01 -1.60 1.94
CA ILE A 225 -4.49 -0.28 2.31
C ILE A 225 -5.25 0.19 3.55
N ALA A 226 -4.52 0.58 4.59
CA ALA A 226 -5.11 1.12 5.81
C ALA A 226 -4.46 2.44 6.22
N SER A 227 -5.28 3.39 6.68
CA SER A 227 -4.79 4.61 7.32
C SER A 227 -5.64 4.99 8.52
N ASP A 228 -4.97 5.49 9.57
CA ASP A 228 -5.64 6.07 10.74
C ASP A 228 -6.03 7.54 10.55
N ALA A 229 -5.80 8.10 9.36
CA ALA A 229 -6.13 9.46 8.98
C ALA A 229 -7.01 9.48 7.72
N THR A 230 -6.66 10.29 6.71
CA THR A 230 -7.40 10.42 5.44
C THR A 230 -6.67 9.74 4.27
N MET A 231 -7.41 9.35 3.23
CA MET A 231 -6.84 8.96 1.93
C MET A 231 -7.43 9.81 0.80
N TYR A 232 -6.57 10.24 -0.11
CA TYR A 232 -6.95 10.89 -1.37
C TYR A 232 -6.32 10.14 -2.54
N VAL A 233 -7.08 9.90 -3.61
CA VAL A 233 -6.61 9.23 -4.82
C VAL A 233 -6.82 10.18 -5.99
N ARG A 234 -5.72 10.60 -6.63
CA ARG A 234 -5.76 11.45 -7.82
C ARG A 234 -6.22 10.65 -9.05
N PRO A 235 -6.79 11.31 -10.07
CA PRO A 235 -7.11 10.67 -11.34
C PRO A 235 -5.89 9.94 -11.94
N GLY A 236 -6.14 8.85 -12.68
CA GLY A 236 -5.09 8.04 -13.30
C GLY A 236 -4.44 6.98 -12.41
N VAL A 237 -4.66 7.01 -11.09
CA VAL A 237 -4.16 5.99 -10.17
C VAL A 237 -4.91 4.68 -10.34
N THR A 238 -4.16 3.58 -10.50
CA THR A 238 -4.74 2.23 -10.56
C THR A 238 -4.36 1.44 -9.31
N LEU A 239 -5.36 1.10 -8.48
CA LEU A 239 -5.21 0.25 -7.30
C LEU A 239 -5.89 -1.10 -7.56
N VAL A 240 -5.19 -2.19 -7.30
CA VAL A 240 -5.68 -3.56 -7.50
C VAL A 240 -5.51 -4.32 -6.19
N LEU A 241 -6.62 -4.77 -5.59
CA LEU A 241 -6.58 -5.64 -4.41
C LEU A 241 -7.00 -7.05 -4.85
N ASP A 242 -6.04 -7.97 -4.97
CA ASP A 242 -6.35 -9.36 -5.32
C ASP A 242 -6.93 -10.14 -4.13
N GLU A 243 -6.48 -9.79 -2.92
CA GLU A 243 -6.85 -10.46 -1.69
C GLU A 243 -6.84 -9.46 -0.53
N ALA A 244 -7.83 -9.53 0.34
CA ALA A 244 -7.84 -8.86 1.63
C ALA A 244 -8.60 -9.74 2.64
N ALA A 245 -7.95 -10.12 3.75
CA ALA A 245 -8.57 -10.90 4.81
C ALA A 245 -9.68 -10.13 5.54
N LYS A 246 -9.69 -8.80 5.42
CA LYS A 246 -10.76 -7.89 5.85
C LYS A 246 -11.11 -6.92 4.71
N ASN A 247 -11.07 -5.62 4.97
CA ASN A 247 -11.39 -4.60 3.96
C ASN A 247 -10.24 -4.41 2.96
N ALA A 248 -10.57 -4.27 1.68
CA ALA A 248 -9.61 -3.86 0.65
C ALA A 248 -8.94 -2.52 1.00
N ILE A 249 -9.75 -1.53 1.38
CA ILE A 249 -9.31 -0.21 1.85
C ILE A 249 -10.01 0.08 3.18
N HIS A 250 -9.26 0.49 4.20
CA HIS A 250 -9.79 0.87 5.51
C HIS A 250 -9.21 2.21 5.97
N ILE A 251 -10.04 3.25 5.95
CA ILE A 251 -9.66 4.60 6.38
C ILE A 251 -10.46 4.92 7.64
N LYS A 252 -9.75 5.14 8.75
CA LYS A 252 -10.39 5.49 10.02
C LYS A 252 -11.02 6.88 9.98
N GLY A 253 -10.38 7.81 9.26
CA GLY A 253 -10.75 9.22 9.26
C GLY A 253 -10.13 9.97 10.43
N ASP A 254 -9.91 11.27 10.25
CA ASP A 254 -9.49 12.15 11.35
C ASP A 254 -10.70 12.38 12.27
N THR A 255 -10.57 12.01 13.55
CA THR A 255 -11.51 12.44 14.62
C THR A 255 -11.16 13.81 15.16
#